data_AF-A0A817USK7-F1
#
_entry.id   AF-A0A817USK7-F1
#
_cell.length_a   1.000
_cell.length_b   1.000
_cell.length_c   1.000
_cell.angle_alpha   90.00
_cell.angle_beta   90.00
_cell.angle_gamma   90.00
#
_symmetry.space_group_name_H-M   'P 1'
#
loop_
_entity.id
_entity.type
_entity.pdbx_description
1 polymer ?
#
loop_
_entity_poly.entity_id
_entity_poly.type
_entity_poly.pdbx_seq_one_letter_code
_entity_poly.pdbx_strand_id
1 'polypeptide(L)'
;MKHFVTLNQTEKEILASLKESCDLFSVINLQQQCKDFLDQYGPYIIQMISSDVEPKVACQSIGACEKNVETSSPANHHQSTASAPVASSTTYGKCIFGMSYWCTSRQNAVLCNAVELCERQVWSKKNKNIVI
;
A
#
# COMPACT_ATOMS: atom_id res chain seq x y z
N MET A 1 0.53 2.90 -11.51
CA MET A 1 1.98 3.13 -11.75
C MET A 1 2.35 3.09 -13.22
N LYS A 2 1.83 2.17 -14.04
CA LYS A 2 2.10 2.12 -15.50
C LYS A 2 1.96 3.46 -16.22
N HIS A 3 0.89 4.22 -15.94
CA HIS A 3 0.71 5.56 -16.53
C HIS A 3 1.90 6.51 -16.31
N PHE A 4 2.58 6.43 -15.15
CA PHE A 4 3.73 7.28 -14.86
C PHE A 4 4.99 6.84 -15.62
N VAL A 5 5.15 5.52 -15.83
CA VAL A 5 6.27 4.95 -16.60
C VAL A 5 6.08 5.12 -18.12
N THR A 6 4.83 5.23 -18.58
CA THR A 6 4.49 5.39 -20.02
C THR A 6 4.40 6.85 -20.48
N LEU A 7 4.46 7.82 -19.57
CA LEU A 7 4.75 9.20 -19.96
C LEU A 7 6.17 9.22 -20.54
N ASN A 8 6.47 10.10 -21.50
CA ASN A 8 7.78 10.24 -22.15
C ASN A 8 8.89 10.69 -21.16
N GLN A 9 9.11 9.92 -20.10
CA GLN A 9 10.17 10.08 -19.12
C GLN A 9 11.16 8.95 -19.31
N THR A 10 12.44 9.29 -19.17
CA THR A 10 13.48 8.28 -19.16
C THR A 10 13.48 7.54 -17.83
N GLU A 11 13.95 6.29 -17.83
CA GLU A 11 14.13 5.50 -16.59
C GLU A 11 14.88 6.31 -15.51
N LYS A 12 15.90 7.05 -15.93
CA LYS A 12 16.70 7.91 -15.06
C LYS A 12 15.89 9.02 -14.40
N GLU A 13 14.97 9.64 -15.13
CA GLU A 13 14.09 10.69 -14.58
C GLU A 13 13.10 10.12 -13.56
N ILE A 14 12.52 8.96 -13.85
CA ILE A 14 11.61 8.26 -12.93
C ILE A 14 12.35 7.92 -11.62
N LEU A 15 13.56 7.36 -11.71
CA LEU A 15 14.39 7.04 -10.54
C LEU A 15 14.79 8.29 -9.76
N ALA A 16 15.10 9.40 -10.44
CA ALA A 16 15.42 10.66 -9.77
C ALA A 16 14.24 11.17 -8.94
N SER A 17 13.03 11.22 -9.51
CA SER A 17 11.83 11.65 -8.78
C SER A 17 11.47 10.73 -7.61
N LEU A 18 11.68 9.41 -7.75
CA LEU A 18 11.49 8.47 -6.65
C LEU A 18 12.53 8.69 -5.54
N LYS A 19 13.78 9.02 -5.87
CA LYS A 19 14.83 9.32 -4.90
C LYS A 19 14.57 10.62 -4.13
N GLU A 20 14.02 11.64 -4.77
CA GLU A 20 13.55 12.85 -4.07
C GLU A 20 12.46 12.53 -3.06
N SER A 21 11.58 11.55 -3.37
CA SER A 21 10.57 11.09 -2.42
C SER A 21 11.18 10.39 -1.21
N CYS A 22 12.35 9.74 -1.34
CA CYS A 22 13.09 9.19 -0.20
C CYS A 22 13.55 10.30 0.76
N ASP A 23 13.76 11.53 0.28
CA ASP A 23 14.18 12.67 1.13
C ASP A 23 13.07 13.16 2.06
N LEU A 24 11.83 12.69 1.87
CA LEU A 24 10.71 12.95 2.77
C LEU A 24 10.79 12.15 4.08
N PHE A 25 11.61 11.09 4.14
CA PHE A 25 11.79 10.33 5.36
C PHE A 25 12.64 11.11 6.37
N SER A 26 12.08 11.40 7.54
CA SER A 26 12.80 12.10 8.62
C SER A 26 13.85 11.23 9.34
N VAL A 27 13.91 9.92 9.02
CA VAL A 27 14.86 8.97 9.60
C VAL A 27 15.97 8.70 8.59
N ILE A 28 17.19 9.16 8.89
CA ILE A 28 18.35 9.10 7.97
C ILE A 28 18.61 7.68 7.46
N ASN A 29 18.59 6.68 8.33
CA ASN A 29 18.82 5.29 7.92
C ASN A 29 17.74 4.77 6.96
N LEU A 30 16.51 5.26 7.08
CA LEU A 30 15.41 4.87 6.19
C LEU A 30 15.51 5.58 4.83
N GLN A 31 15.91 6.85 4.84
CA GLN A 31 16.22 7.61 3.63
C GLN A 31 17.31 6.90 2.80
N GLN A 32 18.39 6.45 3.45
CA GLN A 32 19.46 5.73 2.76
C GLN A 32 19.00 4.36 2.25
N GLN A 33 18.33 3.56 3.08
CA GLN A 33 17.76 2.26 2.65
C GLN A 33 16.79 2.41 1.48
N CYS A 34 15.99 3.47 1.44
CA CYS A 34 15.12 3.78 0.31
C CYS A 34 15.91 4.05 -0.97
N LYS A 35 16.97 4.88 -0.88
CA LYS A 35 17.83 5.19 -2.04
C LYS A 35 18.54 3.94 -2.53
N ASP A 36 19.11 3.14 -1.63
CA ASP A 36 19.78 1.88 -1.96
C ASP A 36 18.81 0.88 -2.61
N PHE A 37 17.57 0.81 -2.13
CA PHE A 37 16.52 -0.01 -2.74
C PHE A 37 16.20 0.44 -4.18
N LEU A 38 16.06 1.75 -4.41
CA LEU A 38 15.81 2.29 -5.75
C LEU A 38 17.01 2.10 -6.68
N ASP A 39 18.23 2.17 -6.17
CA ASP A 39 19.44 1.88 -6.94
C ASP A 39 19.54 0.41 -7.32
N GLN A 40 19.15 -0.50 -6.44
CA GLN A 40 19.24 -1.94 -6.68
C GLN A 40 18.09 -2.48 -7.54
N TYR A 41 16.85 -2.06 -7.26
CA TYR A 41 15.65 -2.67 -7.85
C TYR A 41 14.91 -1.74 -8.80
N GLY A 42 15.13 -0.43 -8.74
CA GLY A 42 14.42 0.56 -9.53
C GLY A 42 14.43 0.29 -11.04
N PRO A 43 15.61 0.11 -11.68
CA PRO A 43 15.72 -0.24 -13.10
C PRO A 43 14.88 -1.47 -13.49
N TYR A 44 14.99 -2.54 -12.71
CA TYR A 44 14.29 -3.79 -12.95
C TYR A 44 12.76 -3.64 -12.81
N ILE A 45 12.31 -2.90 -11.79
CA ILE A 45 10.88 -2.62 -11.56
C ILE A 45 10.31 -1.77 -12.71
N ILE A 46 11.03 -0.73 -13.15
CA ILE A 46 10.60 0.13 -14.26
C ILE A 46 10.52 -0.70 -15.56
N GLN A 47 11.49 -1.57 -15.79
CA GLN A 47 11.48 -2.47 -16.95
C GLN A 47 10.30 -3.46 -16.91
N MET A 48 10.00 -4.07 -15.76
CA MET A 48 8.84 -4.96 -15.60
C MET A 48 7.52 -4.23 -15.87
N ILE A 49 7.37 -3.00 -15.38
CA ILE A 49 6.18 -2.18 -15.63
C ILE A 49 6.05 -1.83 -17.13
N SER A 50 7.17 -1.49 -17.78
CA SER A 50 7.23 -1.18 -19.21
C SER A 50 6.90 -2.40 -20.08
N SER A 51 7.29 -3.59 -19.61
CA SER A 51 7.08 -4.86 -20.31
C SER A 51 5.68 -5.47 -20.08
N ASP A 52 4.78 -4.72 -19.44
CA ASP A 52 3.41 -5.14 -19.12
C ASP A 52 3.30 -6.47 -18.37
N VAL A 53 4.27 -6.74 -17.49
CA VAL A 53 4.23 -7.93 -16.63
C VAL A 53 3.00 -7.86 -15.73
N GLU A 54 2.19 -8.91 -15.76
CA GLU A 54 0.98 -8.97 -14.94
C GLU A 54 1.32 -8.79 -13.44
N PRO A 55 0.64 -7.89 -12.71
CA PRO A 55 0.98 -7.57 -11.31
C PRO A 55 1.06 -8.79 -10.39
N LYS A 56 0.23 -9.82 -10.64
CA LYS A 56 0.24 -11.08 -9.88
C LYS A 56 1.55 -11.83 -10.07
N VAL A 57 2.03 -11.92 -11.30
CA VAL A 57 3.29 -12.59 -11.66
C VAL A 57 4.48 -11.82 -11.08
N ALA A 58 4.51 -10.49 -11.23
CA ALA A 58 5.55 -9.64 -10.66
C ALA A 58 5.59 -9.71 -9.11
N CYS A 59 4.43 -9.75 -8.46
CA CYS A 59 4.37 -9.88 -7.01
C CYS A 59 4.91 -11.24 -6.52
N GLN A 60 4.66 -12.31 -7.28
CA GLN A 60 5.16 -13.65 -6.98
C GLN A 60 6.66 -13.79 -7.25
N SER A 61 7.21 -13.10 -8.25
CA SER A 61 8.65 -13.14 -8.57
C SER A 61 9.51 -12.50 -7.48
N ILE A 62 8.98 -11.47 -6.80
CA ILE A 62 9.64 -10.82 -5.65
C ILE A 62 9.28 -11.44 -4.29
N GLY A 63 8.51 -12.55 -4.28
CA GLY A 63 8.12 -13.25 -3.05
C GLY A 63 7.12 -12.50 -2.16
N ALA A 64 6.51 -11.42 -2.66
CA ALA A 64 5.51 -10.64 -1.93
C ALA A 64 4.11 -11.26 -1.98
N CYS A 65 3.85 -12.16 -2.95
CA CYS A 65 2.60 -12.90 -3.09
C CYS A 65 2.84 -14.41 -3.16
N GLU A 66 1.91 -15.19 -2.62
CA GLU A 66 1.92 -16.64 -2.74
C GLU A 66 1.78 -17.07 -4.21
N LYS A 67 2.61 -18.06 -4.60
CA LYS A 67 2.45 -18.77 -5.86
C LYS A 67 1.27 -19.71 -5.68
N ASN A 68 0.17 -19.43 -6.37
CA ASN A 68 -0.96 -20.35 -6.36
C ASN A 68 -0.50 -21.63 -7.05
N VAL A 69 -0.13 -22.65 -6.27
CA VAL A 69 -0.22 -24.01 -6.76
C VAL A 69 -1.72 -24.25 -6.89
N GLU A 70 -2.21 -24.51 -8.10
CA GLU A 70 -3.56 -25.00 -8.31
C GLU A 70 -3.67 -26.43 -7.73
N THR A 71 -3.68 -26.55 -6.41
CA THR A 71 -4.26 -27.69 -5.73
C THR A 71 -5.75 -27.42 -5.60
N SER A 72 -6.49 -27.87 -6.61
CA SER A 72 -7.89 -28.24 -6.45
C SER A 72 -7.98 -29.38 -5.42
N SER A 73 -8.08 -29.04 -4.13
CA SER A 73 -8.61 -29.96 -3.13
C SER A 73 -9.11 -29.25 -1.89
N PRO A 74 -10.18 -29.78 -1.28
CA PRO A 74 -11.19 -29.00 -0.60
C PRO A 74 -10.78 -28.61 0.82
N ALA A 75 -11.46 -27.57 1.30
CA ALA A 75 -11.54 -27.17 2.70
C ALA A 75 -11.40 -28.36 3.66
N ASN A 76 -10.28 -28.43 4.37
CA ASN A 76 -10.20 -29.15 5.63
C ASN A 76 -9.46 -28.26 6.62
N HIS A 77 -10.27 -27.66 7.49
CA HIS A 77 -10.05 -27.58 8.93
C HIS A 77 -8.70 -28.14 9.40
N HIS A 78 -7.81 -27.25 9.81
CA HIS A 78 -6.84 -27.59 10.84
C HIS A 78 -7.08 -26.70 12.05
N GLN A 79 -7.45 -27.38 13.13
CA GLN A 79 -7.84 -26.95 14.47
C GLN A 79 -7.29 -25.58 14.91
N SER A 80 -8.20 -24.66 15.21
CA SER A 80 -7.92 -23.51 16.07
C SER A 80 -7.69 -24.01 17.49
N THR A 81 -6.44 -24.18 17.90
CA THR A 81 -6.10 -24.10 19.32
C THR A 81 -6.03 -22.63 19.68
N ALA A 82 -6.98 -22.18 20.49
CA ALA A 82 -7.10 -20.80 20.93
C ALA A 82 -5.88 -20.37 21.75
N SER A 83 -5.06 -19.50 21.15
CA SER A 83 -4.13 -18.64 21.88
C SER A 83 -3.82 -17.40 21.04
N ALA A 84 -4.43 -16.28 21.45
CA ALA A 84 -4.24 -14.89 21.00
C ALA A 84 -4.53 -14.55 19.52
N PRO A 85 -5.39 -13.55 19.21
CA PRO A 85 -5.58 -13.09 17.84
C PRO A 85 -4.39 -12.22 17.43
N VAL A 86 -3.44 -12.80 16.70
CA VAL A 86 -2.61 -12.04 15.76
C VAL A 86 -3.55 -11.56 14.66
N ALA A 87 -3.78 -10.24 14.61
CA ALA A 87 -4.67 -9.60 13.64
C ALA A 87 -4.08 -9.68 12.23
N SER A 88 -4.33 -10.79 11.54
CA SER A 88 -3.90 -11.04 10.16
C SER A 88 -4.89 -10.49 9.12
N SER A 89 -4.40 -9.52 8.35
CA SER A 89 -4.51 -9.39 6.89
C SER A 89 -5.83 -9.20 6.14
N THR A 90 -7.00 -9.06 6.76
CA THR A 90 -8.21 -8.65 5.98
C THR A 90 -8.83 -7.34 6.44
N THR A 91 -8.77 -7.05 7.73
CA THR A 91 -9.45 -5.87 8.30
C THR A 91 -8.60 -4.60 8.16
N TYR A 92 -7.29 -4.69 8.38
CA TYR A 92 -6.37 -3.53 8.25
C TYR A 92 -6.02 -3.20 6.79
N GLY A 93 -6.17 -4.16 5.88
CA GLY A 93 -5.84 -3.98 4.45
C GLY A 93 -6.65 -2.86 3.80
N LYS A 94 -7.89 -2.62 4.24
CA LYS A 94 -8.71 -1.53 3.71
C LYS A 94 -8.21 -0.16 4.14
N CYS A 95 -7.35 -0.08 5.14
CA CYS A 95 -6.82 1.20 5.55
C CYS A 95 -5.96 1.85 4.45
N ILE A 96 -5.36 1.08 3.53
CA ILE A 96 -4.57 1.65 2.42
C ILE A 96 -5.39 2.54 1.46
N PHE A 97 -6.73 2.44 1.48
CA PHE A 97 -7.61 3.29 0.70
C PHE A 97 -7.69 4.74 1.22
N GLY A 98 -7.11 5.02 2.40
CA GLY A 98 -6.93 6.37 2.93
C GLY A 98 -8.21 7.02 3.48
N MET A 99 -8.21 8.35 3.58
CA MET A 99 -9.26 9.14 4.26
C MET A 99 -10.67 8.91 3.70
N SER A 100 -10.80 8.59 2.41
CA SER A 100 -12.10 8.24 1.80
C SER A 100 -12.70 7.00 2.46
N TYR A 101 -11.89 6.00 2.80
CA TYR A 101 -12.34 4.81 3.52
C TYR A 101 -12.46 5.07 5.04
N TRP A 102 -11.45 5.65 5.66
CA TRP A 102 -11.41 5.83 7.14
C TRP A 102 -12.51 6.76 7.62
N CYS A 103 -12.74 7.88 6.91
CA CYS A 103 -13.71 8.89 7.33
C CYS A 103 -15.12 8.64 6.78
N THR A 104 -15.40 7.45 6.21
CA THR A 104 -16.76 7.04 5.85
C THR A 104 -17.61 6.71 7.09
N SER A 105 -17.00 6.20 8.16
CA SER A 105 -17.72 5.91 9.42
C SER A 105 -16.77 5.96 10.62
N ARG A 106 -17.34 6.09 11.83
CA ARG A 106 -16.56 6.09 13.07
C ARG A 106 -15.84 4.76 13.30
N GLN A 107 -16.45 3.65 12.91
CA GLN A 107 -15.87 2.32 13.03
C GLN A 107 -14.64 2.15 12.14
N ASN A 108 -14.68 2.64 10.89
CA ASN A 108 -13.53 2.62 10.00
C ASN A 108 -12.41 3.53 10.53
N ALA A 109 -12.75 4.68 11.11
CA ALA A 109 -11.79 5.59 11.69
C ALA A 109 -11.12 4.99 12.94
N VAL A 110 -11.86 4.29 13.81
CA VAL A 110 -11.27 3.57 14.96
C VAL A 110 -10.35 2.45 14.48
N LEU A 111 -10.82 1.66 13.51
CA LEU A 111 -10.06 0.56 12.93
C LEU A 111 -8.71 1.02 12.35
N CYS A 112 -8.68 2.18 11.69
CA CYS A 112 -7.49 2.74 11.05
C CYS A 112 -6.80 3.82 11.90
N ASN A 113 -7.11 3.93 13.20
CA ASN A 113 -6.57 4.93 14.12
C ASN A 113 -6.60 6.38 13.60
N ALA A 114 -7.69 6.76 12.93
CA ALA A 114 -7.86 8.02 12.21
C ALA A 114 -9.03 8.88 12.76
N VAL A 115 -9.56 8.56 13.95
CA VAL A 115 -10.74 9.24 14.54
C VAL A 115 -10.54 10.75 14.66
N GLU A 116 -9.44 11.19 15.27
CA GLU A 116 -9.17 12.61 15.49
C GLU A 116 -9.03 13.39 14.17
N LEU A 117 -8.37 12.78 13.18
CA LEU A 117 -8.23 13.36 11.85
C LEU A 117 -9.58 13.54 11.15
N CYS A 118 -10.43 12.50 11.18
CA CYS A 118 -11.76 12.54 10.57
C CYS A 118 -12.67 13.55 11.26
N GLU A 119 -12.62 13.65 12.59
CA GLU A 119 -13.38 14.65 13.35
C GLU A 119 -12.99 16.07 12.97
N ARG A 120 -11.68 16.39 12.97
CA ARG A 120 -11.20 17.75 12.70
C ARG A 120 -11.37 18.17 11.25
N GLN A 121 -11.08 17.29 10.31
CA GLN A 121 -10.91 17.68 8.90
C GLN A 121 -12.11 17.35 8.02
N VAL A 122 -12.91 16.33 8.36
CA VAL A 122 -13.97 15.81 7.48
C VAL A 122 -15.36 16.01 8.10
N TRP A 123 -15.65 15.42 9.26
CA TRP A 123 -16.99 15.47 9.85
C TRP A 123 -17.35 16.85 10.41
N SER A 124 -16.39 17.58 10.99
CA SER A 124 -16.61 18.97 11.41
C SER A 124 -17.02 19.88 10.25
N LYS A 125 -16.47 19.67 9.05
CA LYS A 125 -16.83 20.45 7.85
C LYS A 125 -18.22 20.10 7.32
N LYS A 126 -18.64 18.83 7.42
CA LYS A 126 -20.01 18.39 7.04
C LYS A 126 -21.08 19.02 7.94
N ASN A 127 -20.79 19.18 9.23
CA ASN A 127 -21.72 19.77 10.19
C ASN A 127 -21.87 21.30 10.05
N LYS A 128 -20.88 21.98 9.47
CA LYS A 128 -20.97 23.42 9.14
C LYS A 128 -21.85 23.72 7.93
N ASN A 129 -22.18 22.72 7.11
CA ASN A 129 -23.11 22.84 5.98
C ASN A 129 -24.58 22.50 6.35
N ILE A 130 -24.90 22.38 7.63
CA ILE A 130 -26.26 22.09 8.14
C ILE A 130 -26.84 23.27 8.96
N VAL A 131 -26.10 24.37 9.13
CA VAL A 131 -26.64 25.59 9.72
C VAL A 131 -27.32 26.40 8.63
N ILE A 132 -28.62 26.16 8.45
CA ILE A 132 -29.56 27.03 7.71
C ILE A 132 -30.02 28.15 8.65
#